data_AF-A0A1F5WPM5-F1
#
_entry.id   AF-A0A1F5WPM5-F1
#
_cell.length_a   1.000
_cell.length_b   1.000
_cell.length_c   1.000
_cell.angle_alpha   90.00
_cell.angle_beta   90.00
_cell.angle_gamma   90.00
#
_symmetry.space_group_name_H-M   'P 1'
#
loop_
_entity.id
_entity.type
_entity.pdbx_description
1 polymer ?
#
loop_
_entity_poly.entity_id
_entity_poly.type
_entity_poly.pdbx_seq_one_letter_code
_entity_poly.pdbx_strand_id
1 'polypeptide(L)'
;MKLNIKELLSYFDLRESTSNGDTTATIAVVGEDLGAGLFKHYCEYERRSSVKIFDAIPTTMQRVGRQLDRWILEKIGNKEILYQAEIKNWCARAIGGIDIPLVVPDKTLAALAKRNWDRDTNKITSREANGLNKVFINMTNDTLLNIQNSYQKEPLLIFWEARNPKKHLGYFYKYKLPKKTFYYDYCWVFSCSLYLRNLYKNGERKVSIEMPNAGRRLKELNRLFKVK
;
A
#
# COMPACT_ATOMS: atom_id res chain seq x y z
N MET A 1 7.79 14.81 -1.59
CA MET A 1 7.91 15.05 -0.14
C MET A 1 9.04 14.18 0.41
N LYS A 2 9.89 14.73 1.30
CA LYS A 2 10.99 13.99 1.93
C LYS A 2 10.56 13.57 3.33
N LEU A 3 10.44 12.27 3.56
CA LEU A 3 9.92 11.70 4.81
C LEU A 3 11.05 11.06 5.60
N ASN A 4 11.01 11.17 6.92
CA ASN A 4 11.95 10.49 7.81
C ASN A 4 11.48 9.05 8.05
N ILE A 5 12.32 8.07 7.70
CA ILE A 5 11.96 6.65 7.76
C ILE A 5 11.74 6.19 9.21
N LYS A 6 12.60 6.64 10.13
CA LYS A 6 12.49 6.32 11.56
C LYS A 6 11.17 6.83 12.12
N GLU A 7 10.86 8.10 11.90
CA GLU A 7 9.63 8.72 12.41
C GLU A 7 8.37 8.07 11.82
N LEU A 8 8.38 7.73 10.53
CA LEU A 8 7.27 7.00 9.90
C LEU A 8 7.04 5.64 10.55
N LEU A 9 8.10 4.84 10.71
CA LEU A 9 8.00 3.53 11.35
C LEU A 9 7.56 3.67 12.82
N SER A 10 8.13 4.60 13.57
CA SER A 10 7.71 4.87 14.95
C SER A 10 6.25 5.31 15.05
N TYR A 11 5.76 6.15 14.14
CA TYR A 11 4.40 6.67 14.20
C TYR A 11 3.35 5.59 13.93
N PHE A 12 3.57 4.76 12.92
CA PHE A 12 2.57 3.78 12.49
C PHE A 12 2.79 2.37 13.06
N ASP A 13 4.01 1.98 13.40
CA ASP A 13 4.29 0.64 13.95
C ASP A 13 4.38 0.62 15.48
N LEU A 14 4.25 1.76 16.18
CA LEU A 14 4.20 1.83 17.64
C LEU A 14 3.02 2.68 18.14
N ARG A 15 2.47 2.30 19.30
CA ARG A 15 1.39 3.03 20.00
C ARG A 15 1.86 4.19 20.88
N GLU A 16 3.14 4.55 20.88
CA GLU A 16 3.76 5.29 21.99
C GLU A 16 3.50 6.80 22.10
N SER A 17 2.77 7.50 21.20
CA SER A 17 2.76 8.98 21.27
C SER A 17 1.52 9.78 20.86
N THR A 18 0.45 9.20 20.34
CA THR A 18 -0.76 9.95 19.88
C THR A 18 -2.06 9.23 20.18
N SER A 19 -3.22 9.89 20.03
CA SER A 19 -4.52 9.22 20.18
C SER A 19 -4.86 8.39 18.92
N ASN A 20 -5.75 7.40 19.03
CA ASN A 20 -6.24 6.65 17.86
C ASN A 20 -6.96 7.55 16.85
N GLY A 21 -7.59 8.63 17.33
CA GLY A 21 -8.25 9.64 16.50
C GLY A 21 -7.26 10.36 15.59
N ASP A 22 -6.12 10.81 16.14
CA ASP A 22 -5.08 11.54 15.39
C ASP A 22 -4.49 10.68 14.28
N THR A 23 -4.29 9.40 14.55
CA THR A 23 -3.77 8.45 13.55
C THR A 23 -4.77 8.26 12.42
N THR A 24 -6.06 8.13 12.72
CA THR A 24 -7.11 8.00 11.71
C THR A 24 -7.19 9.25 10.84
N ALA A 25 -7.15 10.44 11.45
CA ALA A 25 -7.13 11.71 10.73
C ALA A 25 -5.87 11.83 9.85
N THR A 26 -4.71 11.46 10.37
CA THR A 26 -3.45 11.45 9.61
C THR A 26 -3.55 10.54 8.39
N ILE A 27 -4.02 9.29 8.57
CA ILE A 27 -4.22 8.33 7.49
C ILE A 27 -5.19 8.86 6.43
N ALA A 28 -6.27 9.52 6.84
CA ALA A 28 -7.22 10.12 5.90
C ALA A 28 -6.56 11.21 5.02
N VAL A 29 -5.59 11.94 5.56
CA VAL A 29 -4.85 12.96 4.81
C VAL A 29 -3.79 12.34 3.91
N VAL A 30 -2.97 11.42 4.41
CA VAL A 30 -1.73 10.99 3.73
C VAL A 30 -1.69 9.53 3.28
N GLY A 31 -2.50 8.65 3.87
CA GLY A 31 -2.25 7.21 3.85
C GLY A 31 -2.23 6.59 2.45
N GLU A 32 -3.21 6.95 1.62
CA GLU A 32 -3.31 6.43 0.25
C GLU A 32 -2.12 6.85 -0.63
N ASP A 33 -1.78 8.15 -0.62
CA ASP A 33 -0.63 8.68 -1.35
C ASP A 33 0.69 8.13 -0.79
N LEU A 34 0.77 7.90 0.51
CA LEU A 34 1.95 7.31 1.16
C LEU A 34 2.19 5.89 0.66
N GLY A 35 1.15 5.05 0.62
CA GLY A 35 1.24 3.68 0.10
C GLY A 35 1.63 3.66 -1.39
N ALA A 36 0.92 4.43 -2.22
CA ALA A 36 1.19 4.49 -3.66
C ALA A 36 2.58 5.07 -3.95
N GLY A 37 2.98 6.14 -3.26
CA GLY A 37 4.28 6.78 -3.40
C GLY A 37 5.46 5.89 -2.98
N LEU A 38 5.30 5.11 -1.90
CA LEU A 38 6.32 4.13 -1.50
C LEU A 38 6.45 2.99 -2.52
N PHE A 39 5.33 2.52 -3.09
CA PHE A 39 5.38 1.52 -4.15
C PHE A 39 6.06 2.06 -5.41
N LYS A 40 5.73 3.29 -5.83
CA LYS A 40 6.42 3.99 -6.91
C LYS A 40 7.94 4.06 -6.64
N HIS A 41 8.33 4.50 -5.45
CA HIS A 41 9.75 4.57 -5.07
C HIS A 41 10.43 3.20 -5.14
N TYR A 42 9.80 2.13 -4.64
CA TYR A 42 10.31 0.77 -4.75
C TYR A 42 10.57 0.35 -6.21
N CYS A 43 9.58 0.56 -7.07
CA CYS A 43 9.66 0.26 -8.49
C CYS A 43 10.80 1.03 -9.19
N GLU A 44 10.87 2.34 -9.00
CA GLU A 44 11.88 3.19 -9.64
C GLU A 44 13.28 2.90 -9.11
N TYR A 45 13.42 2.70 -7.80
CA TYR A 45 14.71 2.51 -7.15
C TYR A 45 15.26 1.09 -7.35
N GLU A 46 14.48 0.06 -7.03
CA GLU A 46 14.97 -1.33 -7.03
C GLU A 46 14.74 -2.04 -8.35
N ARG A 47 13.63 -1.76 -9.04
CA ARG A 47 13.28 -2.42 -10.32
C ARG A 47 13.72 -1.62 -11.53
N ARG A 48 14.25 -0.41 -11.33
CA ARG A 48 14.67 0.52 -12.40
C ARG A 48 13.58 0.76 -13.43
N SER A 49 12.33 0.83 -12.97
CA SER A 49 11.15 1.05 -13.81
C SER A 49 10.71 2.52 -13.77
N SER A 50 9.82 2.90 -14.69
CA SER A 50 9.15 4.20 -14.65
C SER A 50 7.73 4.01 -14.14
N VAL A 51 7.27 4.84 -13.21
CA VAL A 51 5.94 4.68 -12.60
C VAL A 51 5.10 5.94 -12.71
N LYS A 52 3.86 5.77 -13.17
CA LYS A 52 2.81 6.79 -13.18
C LYS A 52 1.65 6.35 -12.28
N ILE A 53 1.28 7.20 -11.33
CA ILE A 53 0.10 7.04 -10.49
C ILE A 53 -1.00 7.95 -11.06
N PHE A 54 -2.21 7.42 -11.25
CA PHE A 54 -3.34 8.20 -11.74
C PHE A 54 -4.25 8.64 -10.61
N ASP A 55 -4.85 9.83 -10.74
CA ASP A 55 -5.88 10.32 -9.84
C ASP A 55 -7.24 9.64 -10.08
N ALA A 56 -7.44 9.06 -11.27
CA ALA A 56 -8.62 8.26 -11.57
C ALA A 56 -8.63 7.00 -10.70
N ILE A 57 -9.80 6.68 -10.16
CA ILE A 57 -9.96 5.58 -9.21
C ILE A 57 -10.46 4.32 -9.96
N PRO A 58 -9.91 3.12 -9.69
CA PRO A 58 -10.41 1.88 -10.30
C PRO A 58 -11.84 1.57 -9.87
N THR A 59 -12.74 1.34 -10.84
CA THR A 59 -14.14 0.96 -10.59
C THR A 59 -14.62 -0.11 -11.56
N THR A 60 -15.71 -0.80 -11.19
CA THR A 60 -16.41 -1.74 -12.09
C THR A 60 -17.41 -1.05 -13.04
N MET A 61 -17.53 0.29 -13.01
CA MET A 61 -18.49 1.09 -13.80
C MET A 61 -19.98 0.73 -13.59
N GLN A 62 -20.32 0.09 -12.47
CA GLN A 62 -21.70 -0.24 -12.12
C GLN A 62 -22.28 0.78 -11.13
N ARG A 63 -23.60 1.00 -11.16
CA ARG A 63 -24.31 1.95 -10.27
C ARG A 63 -24.09 1.65 -8.78
N VAL A 64 -23.91 0.38 -8.42
CA VAL A 64 -23.49 -0.09 -7.08
C VAL A 64 -22.21 -0.92 -7.24
N GLY A 65 -21.21 -0.32 -7.89
CA GLY A 65 -19.95 -0.97 -8.23
C GLY A 65 -18.94 -0.99 -7.07
N ARG A 66 -17.95 -1.88 -7.19
CA ARG A 66 -16.79 -1.86 -6.30
C ARG A 66 -15.77 -0.84 -6.81
N GLN A 67 -15.07 -0.23 -5.86
CA GLN A 67 -14.04 0.77 -6.10
C GLN A 67 -12.77 0.35 -5.37
N LEU A 68 -11.61 0.53 -5.99
CA LEU A 68 -10.29 0.40 -5.33
C LEU A 68 -9.70 1.79 -5.08
N ASP A 69 -8.41 1.87 -4.74
CA ASP A 69 -7.80 3.14 -4.32
C ASP A 69 -7.08 3.83 -5.50
N ARG A 70 -6.23 3.10 -6.24
CA ARG A 70 -5.39 3.70 -7.29
C ARG A 70 -5.19 2.83 -8.53
N TRP A 71 -5.09 3.49 -9.68
CA TRP A 71 -4.42 2.93 -10.85
C TRP A 71 -2.93 3.31 -10.82
N ILE A 72 -2.05 2.34 -11.03
CA ILE A 72 -0.58 2.55 -11.07
C ILE A 72 -0.02 1.87 -12.32
N LEU A 73 0.55 2.63 -13.24
CA LEU A 73 1.22 2.10 -14.43
C LEU A 73 2.73 2.03 -14.18
N GLU A 74 3.29 0.82 -14.25
CA GLU A 74 4.72 0.56 -14.20
C GLU A 74 5.22 0.16 -15.60
N LYS A 75 6.31 0.80 -16.06
CA LYS A 75 7.00 0.46 -17.30
C LYS A 75 8.38 -0.10 -17.02
N ILE A 76 8.63 -1.34 -17.42
CA ILE A 76 9.89 -2.06 -17.22
C ILE A 76 10.40 -2.57 -18.57
N GLY A 77 11.43 -1.90 -19.09
CA GLY A 77 11.86 -2.11 -20.48
C GLY A 77 10.68 -1.89 -21.44
N ASN A 78 10.33 -2.94 -22.19
CA ASN A 78 9.23 -2.91 -23.16
C ASN A 78 7.89 -3.41 -22.60
N LYS A 79 7.80 -3.75 -21.31
CA LYS A 79 6.58 -4.24 -20.67
C LYS A 79 5.91 -3.13 -19.88
N GLU A 80 4.59 -2.99 -20.06
CA GLU A 80 3.76 -2.09 -19.26
C GLU A 80 2.79 -2.92 -18.42
N ILE A 81 2.75 -2.61 -17.12
CA ILE A 81 1.88 -3.27 -16.15
C ILE A 81 0.97 -2.20 -15.54
N LEU A 82 -0.34 -2.34 -15.73
CA LEU A 82 -1.33 -1.50 -15.08
C LEU A 82 -1.85 -2.21 -13.83
N TYR A 83 -1.42 -1.74 -12.66
CA TYR A 83 -1.90 -2.24 -11.40
C TYR A 83 -3.24 -1.61 -11.02
N GLN A 84 -4.22 -2.45 -10.71
CA GLN A 84 -5.41 -2.08 -9.96
C GLN A 84 -5.11 -2.25 -8.46
N ALA A 85 -4.88 -1.14 -7.76
CA ALA A 85 -4.31 -1.15 -6.43
C ALA A 85 -5.37 -0.89 -5.35
N GLU A 86 -5.37 -1.74 -4.33
CA GLU A 86 -6.03 -1.51 -3.06
C GLU A 86 -4.98 -1.28 -1.97
N ILE A 87 -5.12 -0.19 -1.22
CA ILE A 87 -4.18 0.34 -0.24
C ILE A 87 -4.80 0.25 1.15
N LYS A 88 -4.15 -0.45 2.05
CA LYS A 88 -4.57 -0.63 3.43
C LYS A 88 -3.57 -0.03 4.39
N ASN A 89 -3.98 1.09 4.98
CA ASN A 89 -3.24 1.81 6.01
C ASN A 89 -3.46 1.24 7.41
N TRP A 90 -3.67 -0.08 7.51
CA TRP A 90 -3.68 -0.73 8.82
C TRP A 90 -2.31 -0.55 9.47
N CYS A 91 -2.29 -0.28 10.76
CA CYS A 91 -1.09 0.07 11.50
C CYS A 91 -1.22 -0.48 12.93
N ALA A 92 -0.21 -0.32 13.78
CA ALA A 92 -0.23 -0.84 15.16
C ALA A 92 -1.46 -0.36 15.97
N ARG A 93 -2.01 0.80 15.59
CA ARG A 93 -3.19 1.44 16.22
C ARG A 93 -4.53 1.00 15.64
N ALA A 94 -4.54 0.27 14.52
CA ALA A 94 -5.77 -0.33 14.01
C ALA A 94 -6.29 -1.42 14.96
N ILE A 95 -7.57 -1.75 14.89
CA ILE A 95 -8.15 -2.85 15.67
C ILE A 95 -7.38 -4.14 15.38
N GLY A 96 -6.81 -4.75 16.43
CA GLY A 96 -5.99 -5.96 16.32
C GLY A 96 -4.56 -5.72 15.80
N GLY A 97 -4.13 -4.47 15.64
CA GLY A 97 -2.75 -4.07 15.32
C GLY A 97 -1.75 -4.56 16.36
N ILE A 98 -0.48 -4.63 15.99
CA ILE A 98 0.61 -5.09 16.86
C ILE A 98 1.76 -4.11 16.77
N ASP A 99 2.34 -3.79 17.92
CA ASP A 99 3.54 -2.96 17.98
C ASP A 99 4.75 -3.71 17.41
N ILE A 100 5.49 -3.06 16.53
CA ILE A 100 6.73 -3.59 15.95
C ILE A 100 7.82 -2.54 16.19
N PRO A 101 8.67 -2.74 17.22
CA PRO A 101 9.81 -1.87 17.48
C PRO A 101 10.67 -1.66 16.24
N LEU A 102 11.27 -0.47 16.13
CA LEU A 102 12.16 -0.14 15.01
C LEU A 102 13.30 -1.16 14.89
N VAL A 103 13.90 -1.51 16.03
CA VAL A 103 14.95 -2.52 16.15
C VAL A 103 14.33 -3.79 16.70
N VAL A 104 14.24 -4.81 15.86
CA VAL A 104 13.69 -6.12 16.21
C VAL A 104 14.48 -7.18 15.43
N PRO A 105 14.82 -8.34 16.04
CA PRO A 105 15.51 -9.40 15.31
C PRO A 105 14.71 -9.86 14.08
N ASP A 106 15.40 -10.13 12.96
CA ASP A 106 14.77 -10.51 11.68
C ASP A 106 13.80 -11.70 11.83
N LYS A 107 14.16 -12.69 12.66
CA LYS A 107 13.31 -13.85 12.97
C LYS A 107 12.00 -13.43 13.64
N THR A 108 12.07 -12.49 14.57
CA THR A 108 10.90 -11.95 15.27
C THR A 108 10.05 -11.09 14.33
N LEU A 109 10.67 -10.23 13.52
CA LEU A 109 9.97 -9.42 12.52
C LEU A 109 9.23 -10.30 11.50
N ALA A 110 9.87 -11.36 11.02
CA ALA A 110 9.26 -12.31 10.09
C ALA A 110 8.06 -13.06 10.70
N ALA A 111 8.14 -13.41 11.99
CA ALA A 111 7.03 -14.01 12.72
C ALA A 111 5.85 -13.03 12.89
N LEU A 112 6.13 -11.76 13.22
CA LEU A 112 5.12 -10.70 13.31
C LEU A 112 4.48 -10.42 11.96
N ALA A 113 5.26 -10.37 10.88
CA ALA A 113 4.76 -10.18 9.52
C ALA A 113 3.81 -11.30 9.08
N LYS A 114 4.12 -12.55 9.44
CA LYS A 114 3.21 -13.67 9.22
C LYS A 114 1.95 -13.57 10.08
N ARG A 115 2.08 -13.20 11.35
CA ARG A 115 0.93 -13.04 12.24
C ARG A 115 -0.05 -11.98 11.70
N ASN A 116 0.45 -10.84 11.23
CA ASN A 116 -0.36 -9.80 10.60
C ASN A 116 -1.04 -10.30 9.32
N TRP A 117 -0.35 -11.12 8.52
CA TRP A 117 -0.93 -11.77 7.35
C TRP A 117 -2.08 -12.73 7.72
N ASP A 118 -1.82 -13.65 8.66
CA ASP A 118 -2.77 -14.68 9.09
C ASP A 118 -4.07 -14.07 9.64
N ARG A 119 -3.95 -12.97 10.40
CA ARG A 119 -5.09 -12.25 11.01
C ARG A 119 -6.21 -11.93 10.03
N ASP A 120 -5.87 -11.54 8.81
CA ASP A 120 -6.84 -11.08 7.80
C ASP A 120 -6.94 -12.04 6.60
N THR A 121 -6.33 -13.23 6.67
CA THR A 121 -6.35 -14.18 5.55
C THR A 121 -7.78 -14.62 5.20
N ASN A 122 -8.64 -14.79 6.21
CA ASN A 122 -10.05 -15.12 6.00
C ASN A 122 -10.82 -14.05 5.22
N LYS A 123 -10.41 -12.77 5.31
CA LYS A 123 -11.01 -11.66 4.53
C LYS A 123 -10.55 -11.68 3.07
N ILE A 124 -9.36 -12.22 2.81
CA ILE A 124 -8.82 -12.39 1.45
C ILE A 124 -9.50 -13.58 0.74
N THR A 125 -9.81 -14.64 1.49
CA THR A 125 -10.39 -15.88 0.95
C THR A 125 -11.91 -15.95 1.02
N SER A 126 -12.57 -14.95 1.64
CA SER A 126 -14.03 -14.82 1.65
C SER A 126 -14.59 -14.78 0.22
N ARG A 127 -15.79 -15.36 0.03
CA ARG A 127 -16.53 -15.30 -1.24
C ARG A 127 -17.21 -13.96 -1.45
N GLU A 128 -17.57 -13.27 -0.38
CA GLU A 128 -18.18 -11.96 -0.46
C GLU A 128 -17.10 -10.95 -0.79
N ALA A 129 -17.20 -10.27 -1.93
CA ALA A 129 -16.21 -9.26 -2.35
C ALA A 129 -16.23 -7.98 -1.50
N ASN A 130 -16.01 -8.10 -0.19
CA ASN A 130 -15.97 -7.04 0.79
C ASN A 130 -14.56 -6.92 1.39
N GLY A 131 -14.03 -5.69 1.46
CA GLY A 131 -12.73 -5.43 2.07
C GLY A 131 -11.53 -5.71 1.15
N LEU A 132 -10.76 -6.77 1.41
CA LEU A 132 -9.47 -7.03 0.73
C LEU A 132 -9.62 -7.74 -0.60
N ASN A 133 -10.59 -8.63 -0.71
CA ASN A 133 -10.76 -9.49 -1.87
C ASN A 133 -11.38 -8.79 -3.10
N LYS A 134 -11.89 -7.56 -2.94
CA LYS A 134 -12.34 -6.75 -4.09
C LYS A 134 -11.21 -6.46 -5.09
N VAL A 135 -9.94 -6.51 -4.66
CA VAL A 135 -8.77 -6.38 -5.54
C VAL A 135 -8.72 -7.48 -6.62
N PHE A 136 -9.35 -8.63 -6.39
CA PHE A 136 -9.39 -9.73 -7.34
C PHE A 136 -10.53 -9.61 -8.37
N ILE A 137 -11.41 -8.60 -8.23
CA ILE A 137 -12.41 -8.27 -9.24
C ILE A 137 -11.75 -7.43 -10.34
N ASN A 138 -12.09 -7.68 -11.59
CA ASN A 138 -11.63 -6.86 -12.71
C ASN A 138 -12.28 -5.46 -12.69
N MET A 139 -11.48 -4.42 -12.52
CA MET A 139 -11.89 -3.03 -12.72
C MET A 139 -11.83 -2.69 -14.22
N THR A 140 -12.80 -1.95 -14.72
CA THR A 140 -13.08 -1.82 -16.18
C THR A 140 -12.99 -0.40 -16.72
N ASN A 141 -12.77 0.58 -15.84
CA ASN A 141 -12.64 1.98 -16.24
C ASN A 141 -11.21 2.39 -16.61
N ASP A 142 -10.34 1.43 -16.92
CA ASP A 142 -8.96 1.67 -17.34
C ASP A 142 -8.85 2.38 -18.71
N THR A 143 -9.89 2.30 -19.54
CA THR A 143 -9.98 3.03 -20.81
C THR A 143 -10.00 4.55 -20.64
N LEU A 144 -10.38 5.06 -19.46
CA LEU A 144 -10.40 6.50 -19.16
C LEU A 144 -9.00 7.06 -18.87
N LEU A 145 -7.97 6.20 -18.79
CA LEU A 145 -6.61 6.60 -18.42
C LEU A 145 -5.77 7.11 -19.61
N ASN A 146 -6.30 7.02 -20.84
CA ASN A 146 -5.61 7.41 -22.08
C ASN A 146 -4.18 6.81 -22.20
N ILE A 147 -4.04 5.52 -21.88
CA ILE A 147 -2.76 4.80 -22.00
C ILE A 147 -2.56 4.44 -23.49
N GLN A 148 -1.41 4.83 -24.05
CA GLN A 148 -1.14 4.70 -25.48
C GLN A 148 -0.71 3.29 -25.90
N ASN A 149 -0.02 2.57 -25.03
CA ASN A 149 0.53 1.23 -25.32
C ASN A 149 -0.36 0.13 -24.75
N SER A 150 -0.17 -1.09 -25.24
CA SER A 150 -0.76 -2.28 -24.62
C SER A 150 -0.12 -2.53 -23.26
N TYR A 151 -0.95 -2.95 -22.30
CA TYR A 151 -0.51 -3.22 -20.93
C TYR A 151 -1.10 -4.53 -20.42
N GLN A 152 -0.39 -5.13 -19.47
CA GLN A 152 -0.90 -6.23 -18.67
C GLN A 152 -1.57 -5.67 -17.41
N LYS A 153 -2.85 -5.97 -17.20
CA LYS A 153 -3.56 -5.55 -15.99
C LYS A 153 -3.33 -6.55 -14.85
N GLU A 154 -2.98 -6.03 -13.68
CA GLU A 154 -2.53 -6.84 -12.54
C GLU A 154 -3.17 -6.36 -11.22
N PRO A 155 -3.69 -7.25 -10.36
CA PRO A 155 -4.18 -6.89 -9.03
C PRO A 155 -3.04 -6.68 -8.04
N LEU A 156 -3.10 -5.58 -7.27
CA LEU A 156 -2.08 -5.19 -6.29
C LEU A 156 -2.70 -4.83 -4.94
N LEU A 157 -2.22 -5.45 -3.87
CA LEU A 157 -2.46 -5.03 -2.50
C LEU A 157 -1.24 -4.29 -1.96
N ILE A 158 -1.43 -3.09 -1.43
CA ILE A 158 -0.41 -2.33 -0.72
C ILE A 158 -0.83 -2.26 0.74
N PHE A 159 0.01 -2.76 1.64
CA PHE A 159 -0.22 -2.69 3.07
C PHE A 159 0.80 -1.79 3.73
N TRP A 160 0.34 -0.95 4.66
CA TRP A 160 1.27 -0.28 5.56
C TRP A 160 2.03 -1.29 6.44
N GLU A 161 1.31 -2.14 7.18
CA GLU A 161 1.92 -3.09 8.14
C GLU A 161 2.96 -4.03 7.50
N ALA A 162 3.89 -4.50 8.32
CA ALA A 162 4.75 -5.61 7.97
C ALA A 162 3.88 -6.86 7.72
N ARG A 163 3.90 -7.39 6.50
CA ARG A 163 3.08 -8.53 6.08
C ARG A 163 3.81 -9.44 5.13
N ASN A 164 3.83 -10.74 5.46
CA ASN A 164 4.35 -11.77 4.57
C ASN A 164 3.83 -13.16 4.97
N PRO A 165 3.25 -13.96 4.05
CA PRO A 165 2.69 -15.28 4.38
C PRO A 165 3.74 -16.34 4.78
N LYS A 166 5.01 -16.19 4.38
CA LYS A 166 6.02 -17.26 4.39
C LYS A 166 7.14 -17.06 5.44
N LYS A 167 6.89 -16.34 6.54
CA LYS A 167 7.90 -16.03 7.58
C LYS A 167 9.25 -15.55 7.00
N HIS A 168 9.21 -14.67 5.99
CA HIS A 168 10.40 -13.99 5.48
C HIS A 168 10.14 -12.49 5.31
N LEU A 169 11.21 -11.72 5.11
CA LEU A 169 11.17 -10.25 5.07
C LEU A 169 11.01 -9.69 3.65
N GLY A 170 10.46 -10.48 2.73
CA GLY A 170 10.18 -10.01 1.37
C GLY A 170 9.01 -9.03 1.40
N TYR A 171 9.20 -7.84 0.83
CA TYR A 171 8.21 -6.76 0.82
C TYR A 171 7.44 -6.64 -0.49
N PHE A 172 7.84 -7.33 -1.56
CA PHE A 172 7.06 -7.45 -2.79
C PHE A 172 7.01 -8.91 -3.24
N TYR A 173 5.81 -9.48 -3.32
CA TYR A 173 5.64 -10.90 -3.64
C TYR A 173 4.28 -11.20 -4.28
N LYS A 174 4.21 -12.31 -5.01
CA LYS A 174 2.97 -12.83 -5.57
C LYS A 174 2.28 -13.75 -4.56
N TYR A 175 1.03 -13.47 -4.24
CA TYR A 175 0.17 -14.31 -3.42
C TYR A 175 -0.91 -14.95 -4.30
N LYS A 176 -1.01 -16.29 -4.27
CA LYS A 176 -2.03 -17.05 -5.00
C LYS A 176 -3.17 -17.43 -4.06
N LEU A 177 -4.40 -17.21 -4.50
CA LEU A 177 -5.59 -17.67 -3.78
C LEU A 177 -5.63 -19.21 -3.78
N PRO A 178 -6.05 -19.85 -2.67
CA PRO A 178 -6.22 -21.30 -2.63
C PRO A 178 -7.26 -21.82 -3.63
N LYS A 179 -8.26 -20.99 -3.97
CA LYS A 179 -9.34 -21.31 -4.91
C LYS A 179 -9.62 -20.09 -5.80
N LYS A 180 -9.81 -20.31 -7.10
CA LYS A 180 -10.25 -19.27 -8.03
C LYS A 180 -11.73 -18.98 -7.80
N THR A 181 -12.02 -17.87 -7.13
CA THR A 181 -13.39 -17.39 -6.84
C THR A 181 -13.71 -16.06 -7.53
N PHE A 182 -12.68 -15.35 -8.00
CA PHE A 182 -12.80 -14.06 -8.66
C PHE A 182 -12.16 -14.10 -10.05
N TYR A 183 -12.14 -12.96 -10.74
CA TYR A 183 -11.50 -12.82 -12.04
C TYR A 183 -10.01 -13.19 -11.97
N TYR A 184 -9.30 -12.62 -10.99
CA TYR A 184 -7.93 -12.99 -10.66
C TYR A 184 -7.91 -14.07 -9.57
N ASP A 185 -7.00 -15.03 -9.70
CA ASP A 185 -6.70 -16.05 -8.67
C ASP A 185 -5.39 -15.76 -7.93
N TYR A 186 -4.83 -14.57 -8.11
CA TYR A 186 -3.64 -14.11 -7.42
C TYR A 186 -3.65 -12.58 -7.28
N CYS A 187 -2.76 -12.06 -6.45
CA CYS A 187 -2.39 -10.65 -6.42
C CYS A 187 -0.91 -10.47 -6.12
N TRP A 188 -0.38 -9.33 -6.56
CA TRP A 188 0.85 -8.81 -6.01
C TRP A 188 0.57 -8.19 -4.66
N VAL A 189 1.51 -8.32 -3.74
CA VAL A 189 1.44 -7.71 -2.41
C VAL A 189 2.70 -6.90 -2.18
N PHE A 190 2.53 -5.66 -1.76
CA PHE A 190 3.59 -4.77 -1.30
C PHE A 190 3.40 -4.43 0.19
N SER A 191 4.46 -4.53 0.99
CA SER A 191 4.47 -4.19 2.41
C SER A 191 5.37 -2.99 2.68
N CYS A 192 4.77 -1.83 2.95
CA CYS A 192 5.48 -0.57 3.17
C CYS A 192 6.42 -0.63 4.37
N SER A 193 5.98 -1.17 5.50
CA SER A 193 6.81 -1.28 6.71
C SER A 193 8.03 -2.18 6.47
N LEU A 194 7.87 -3.33 5.82
CA LEU A 194 9.02 -4.21 5.49
C LEU A 194 9.99 -3.50 4.52
N TYR A 195 9.47 -2.78 3.53
CA TYR A 195 10.29 -2.01 2.59
C TYR A 195 11.09 -0.89 3.28
N LEU A 196 10.43 -0.07 4.11
CA LEU A 196 11.07 1.00 4.85
C LEU A 196 12.11 0.49 5.85
N ARG A 197 11.85 -0.66 6.50
CA ARG A 197 12.83 -1.32 7.38
C ARG A 197 14.05 -1.81 6.61
N ASN A 198 13.86 -2.35 5.40
CA ASN A 198 14.96 -2.73 4.52
C ASN A 198 15.82 -1.50 4.17
N LEU A 199 15.21 -0.41 3.70
CA LEU A 199 15.92 0.85 3.44
C LEU A 199 16.70 1.33 4.67
N TYR A 200 16.05 1.36 5.84
CA TYR A 200 16.67 1.82 7.08
C TYR A 200 17.88 0.97 7.50
N LYS A 201 17.76 -0.36 7.40
CA LYS A 201 18.84 -1.32 7.66
C LYS A 201 20.02 -1.11 6.70
N ASN A 202 19.74 -0.71 5.46
CA ASN A 202 20.75 -0.41 4.45
C ASN A 202 21.34 1.01 4.55
N GLY A 203 21.07 1.73 5.64
CA GLY A 203 21.66 3.04 5.91
C GLY A 203 20.80 4.24 5.50
N GLU A 204 19.70 4.03 4.78
CA GLU A 204 18.80 5.12 4.41
C GLU A 204 18.10 5.69 5.64
N ARG A 205 17.92 7.02 5.64
CA ARG A 205 17.24 7.73 6.74
C ARG A 205 16.03 8.49 6.28
N LYS A 206 15.97 8.82 4.99
CA LYS A 206 14.91 9.59 4.39
C LYS A 206 14.50 8.96 3.08
N VAL A 207 13.21 9.02 2.76
CA VAL A 207 12.67 8.60 1.47
C VAL A 207 11.98 9.79 0.81
N SER A 208 12.22 9.97 -0.49
CA SER A 208 11.57 11.03 -1.26
C SER A 208 10.48 10.42 -2.12
N ILE A 209 9.21 10.74 -1.82
CA ILE A 209 8.05 10.20 -2.55
C ILE A 209 7.12 11.31 -3.01
N GLU A 210 6.47 11.11 -4.14
CA GLU A 210 5.42 12.01 -4.62
C GLU A 210 4.11 11.73 -3.89
N MET A 211 3.48 12.79 -3.36
CA MET A 211 2.22 12.72 -2.62
C MET A 211 1.35 13.94 -2.95
N PRO A 212 0.92 14.09 -4.22
CA PRO A 212 0.27 15.32 -4.68
C PRO A 212 -1.08 15.58 -3.99
N ASN A 213 -1.88 14.54 -3.71
CA ASN A 213 -3.17 14.69 -3.04
C ASN A 213 -2.97 15.03 -1.57
N ALA A 214 -2.01 14.40 -0.89
CA ALA A 214 -1.64 14.77 0.48
C ALA A 214 -1.13 16.21 0.57
N GLY A 215 -0.25 16.62 -0.36
CA GLY A 215 0.24 18.00 -0.44
C GLY A 215 -0.88 19.02 -0.63
N ARG A 216 -1.85 18.73 -1.50
CA ARG A 216 -3.06 19.56 -1.69
C ARG A 216 -3.88 19.64 -0.40
N ARG A 217 -4.16 18.51 0.27
CA ARG A 217 -4.92 18.47 1.53
C ARG A 217 -4.22 19.25 2.64
N LEU A 218 -2.91 19.10 2.80
CA LEU A 218 -2.12 19.84 3.79
C LEU A 218 -2.14 21.35 3.51
N LYS A 219 -2.07 21.76 2.24
CA LYS A 219 -2.19 23.18 1.86
C LYS A 219 -3.56 23.75 2.24
N GLU A 220 -4.64 23.01 2.00
CA GLU A 220 -5.98 23.44 2.42
C GLU A 220 -6.12 23.49 3.95
N LEU A 221 -5.59 22.50 4.67
CA LEU A 221 -5.59 22.52 6.14
C LEU A 221 -4.82 23.72 6.68
N ASN A 222 -3.64 24.03 6.14
CA ASN A 222 -2.85 25.21 6.55
C ASN A 222 -3.54 26.55 6.21
N ARG A 223 -4.42 26.57 5.20
CA ARG A 223 -5.23 27.75 4.87
C ARG A 223 -6.30 28.02 5.93
N LEU A 224 -6.86 26.96 6.51
CA LEU A 224 -7.91 27.03 7.54
C LEU A 224 -7.33 27.20 8.95
N PHE A 225 -6.26 26.47 9.25
CA PHE A 225 -5.62 26.44 10.55
C PHE A 225 -4.23 27.04 10.45
N LYS A 226 -4.06 28.24 11.02
CA LYS A 226 -2.74 28.86 11.17
C LYS A 226 -2.03 28.23 12.37
N VAL A 227 -1.56 27.00 12.19
CA VAL A 227 -0.70 26.34 13.18
C VAL A 227 0.67 27.03 13.10
N LYS A 228 1.13 27.57 14.22
CA LYS A 228 2.44 28.24 14.35
C LYS A 228 3.56 27.21 14.46
#